data_AF-A0A1F6HVD6-F1
#
_entry.id   AF-A0A1F6HVD6-F1
#
_cell.length_a   1.000
_cell.length_b   1.000
_cell.length_c   1.000
_cell.angle_alpha   90.00
_cell.angle_beta   90.00
_cell.angle_gamma   90.00
#
_symmetry.space_group_name_H-M   'P 1'
#
loop_
_entity.id
_entity.type
_entity.pdbx_description
1 polymer ?
#
loop_
_entity_poly.entity_id
_entity_poly.type
_entity_poly.pdbx_seq_one_letter_code
_entity_poly.pdbx_strand_id
1 'polypeptide(L)'
;MISKINLLIIVYLVSVFGLFLYSFTQVDLNLTLSQLSIWQVLQKYFQNIGYFQRPLSTILYVFIVLLLFLFYFFLLRVARTVRIRKIWKLVLVTTVILTFSYNAFSYDLFNYIFDAKIVTFYNQNPYLHKALDFSGDPMLSFMHSTHRPYPYGPVWLGLTTPLSFLGFGFFLPTFFLFKALIASSFVGTAYFIGKILRKISPENEIFGIIFFALNPLVLIEGLVSGHNDMVMVFFAVFGLYLLIRKNYIFSFLFLFLSIGIKFATVLLLPVFIYIAIKQFRNRSIDFRKVFVVTFILMSVAVFITSFASGVNKNPELQPWYFLMLFPFAALVVHKRIIAFLTISISIAMLSSYIPFLFAGEWPMDIVGLKNLLIIASIVIAVLLLIFFSKRLSS
;
A
#
# COMPACT_ATOMS: atom_id res chain seq x y z
N MET A 1 -18.53 7.70 27.30
CA MET A 1 -17.44 7.08 26.50
C MET A 1 -17.84 6.79 25.05
N ILE A 2 -19.04 6.26 24.79
CA ILE A 2 -19.52 5.92 23.44
C ILE A 2 -19.67 7.15 22.52
N SER A 3 -20.16 8.29 23.03
CA SER A 3 -20.27 9.55 22.26
C SER A 3 -18.91 10.06 21.77
N LYS A 4 -17.89 10.01 22.63
CA LYS A 4 -16.51 10.41 22.30
C LYS A 4 -15.90 9.54 21.18
N ILE A 5 -16.16 8.23 21.17
CA ILE A 5 -15.67 7.32 20.12
C ILE A 5 -16.34 7.63 18.76
N ASN A 6 -17.65 7.93 18.75
CA ASN A 6 -18.34 8.26 17.51
C ASN A 6 -17.86 9.58 16.92
N LEU A 7 -17.60 10.60 17.77
CA LEU A 7 -17.01 11.85 17.33
C LEU A 7 -15.62 11.63 16.70
N LEU A 8 -14.76 10.83 17.33
CA LEU A 8 -13.43 10.54 16.80
C LEU A 8 -13.47 9.79 15.46
N ILE A 9 -14.45 8.90 15.27
CA ILE A 9 -14.67 8.24 13.97
C ILE A 9 -15.04 9.27 12.90
N ILE A 10 -15.91 10.24 13.22
CA ILE A 10 -16.32 11.29 12.29
C ILE A 10 -15.09 12.14 11.91
N VAL A 11 -14.30 12.59 12.89
CA VAL A 11 -13.13 13.43 12.59
C VAL A 11 -12.05 12.66 11.82
N TYR A 12 -11.86 11.37 12.08
CA TYR A 12 -11.02 10.52 11.25
C TYR A 12 -11.53 10.46 9.80
N LEU A 13 -12.83 10.27 9.58
CA LEU A 13 -13.40 10.26 8.23
C LEU A 13 -13.28 11.60 7.53
N VAL A 14 -13.37 12.72 8.25
CA VAL A 14 -13.07 14.06 7.72
C VAL A 14 -11.61 14.15 7.28
N SER A 15 -10.68 13.57 8.05
CA SER A 15 -9.25 13.54 7.68
C SER A 15 -9.00 12.69 6.43
N VAL A 16 -9.68 11.55 6.31
CA VAL A 16 -9.65 10.69 5.10
C VAL A 16 -10.25 11.41 3.90
N PHE A 17 -11.36 12.12 4.08
CA PHE A 17 -11.95 12.93 3.02
C PHE A 17 -11.04 14.10 2.61
N GLY A 18 -10.33 14.70 3.58
CA GLY A 18 -9.27 15.67 3.33
C GLY A 18 -8.15 15.09 2.46
N LEU A 19 -7.70 13.86 2.72
CA LEU A 19 -6.72 13.15 1.87
C LEU A 19 -7.27 12.90 0.46
N PHE A 20 -8.54 12.50 0.33
CA PHE A 20 -9.21 12.35 -0.96
C PHE A 20 -9.18 13.66 -1.77
N LEU A 21 -9.58 14.78 -1.16
CA LEU A 21 -9.54 16.09 -1.83
C LEU A 21 -8.10 16.52 -2.15
N TYR A 22 -7.17 16.34 -1.20
CA TYR A 22 -5.75 16.65 -1.38
C TYR A 22 -5.17 15.91 -2.59
N SER A 23 -5.59 14.67 -2.84
CA SER A 23 -5.08 13.90 -3.97
C SER A 23 -5.24 14.62 -5.33
N PHE A 24 -6.29 15.42 -5.50
CA PHE A 24 -6.54 16.15 -6.73
C PHE A 24 -5.60 17.34 -6.95
N THR A 25 -4.87 17.78 -5.90
CA THR A 25 -3.84 18.82 -6.05
C THR A 25 -2.68 18.36 -6.93
N GLN A 26 -2.50 17.06 -7.08
CA GLN A 26 -1.42 16.43 -7.83
C GLN A 26 -1.86 15.95 -9.22
N VAL A 27 -3.06 16.33 -9.69
CA VAL A 27 -3.51 15.99 -11.05
C VAL A 27 -2.60 16.64 -12.07
N ASP A 28 -2.04 15.84 -12.97
CA ASP A 28 -1.12 16.32 -14.00
C ASP A 28 -1.74 17.46 -14.82
N LEU A 29 -0.94 18.49 -15.13
CA LEU A 29 -1.41 19.67 -15.84
C LEU A 29 -1.94 19.35 -17.25
N ASN A 30 -1.46 18.27 -17.86
CA ASN A 30 -1.90 17.82 -19.18
C ASN A 30 -3.10 16.86 -19.13
N LEU A 31 -3.56 16.47 -17.94
CA LEU A 31 -4.66 15.53 -17.77
C LEU A 31 -5.97 16.25 -17.44
N THR A 32 -6.99 16.08 -18.28
CA THR A 32 -8.37 16.52 -17.99
C THR A 32 -9.22 15.32 -17.62
N LEU A 33 -9.64 15.21 -16.34
CA LEU A 33 -10.39 14.05 -15.87
C LEU A 33 -11.87 14.04 -16.34
N SER A 34 -12.46 15.21 -16.57
CA SER A 34 -13.85 15.33 -17.07
C SER A 34 -14.03 16.56 -17.96
N GLN A 35 -14.90 16.43 -18.95
CA GLN A 35 -15.32 17.55 -19.82
C GLN A 35 -16.36 18.47 -19.17
N LEU A 36 -16.93 18.08 -18.02
CA LEU A 36 -17.89 18.92 -17.28
C LEU A 36 -17.21 20.20 -16.78
N SER A 37 -17.79 21.36 -17.12
CA SER A 37 -17.21 22.68 -16.81
C SER A 37 -16.95 22.89 -15.31
N ILE A 38 -17.90 22.48 -14.46
CA ILE A 38 -17.77 22.57 -12.99
C ILE A 38 -16.56 21.77 -12.52
N TRP A 39 -16.35 20.56 -13.05
CA TRP A 39 -15.21 19.75 -12.68
C TRP A 39 -13.89 20.38 -13.11
N GLN A 40 -13.83 20.97 -14.31
CA GLN A 40 -12.62 21.64 -14.78
C GLN A 40 -12.23 22.84 -13.91
N VAL A 41 -13.22 23.61 -13.42
CA VAL A 41 -12.98 24.70 -12.47
C VAL A 41 -12.41 24.16 -11.15
N LEU A 42 -13.03 23.11 -10.60
CA LEU A 42 -12.55 22.47 -9.37
C LEU A 42 -11.14 21.88 -9.54
N GLN A 43 -10.89 21.17 -10.64
CA GLN A 43 -9.59 20.57 -10.94
C GLN A 43 -8.51 21.65 -11.04
N LYS A 44 -8.77 22.75 -11.76
CA LYS A 44 -7.84 23.88 -11.86
C LYS A 44 -7.55 24.52 -10.50
N TYR A 45 -8.56 24.63 -9.64
CA TYR A 45 -8.37 25.12 -8.27
C TYR A 45 -7.43 24.23 -7.46
N PHE A 46 -7.60 22.90 -7.52
CA PHE A 46 -6.70 21.96 -6.86
C PHE A 46 -5.29 21.99 -7.45
N GLN A 47 -5.16 22.01 -8.78
CA GLN A 47 -3.87 22.14 -9.47
C GLN A 47 -3.16 23.45 -9.09
N ASN A 48 -3.90 24.55 -8.95
CA ASN A 48 -3.35 25.81 -8.46
C ASN A 48 -2.69 25.65 -7.09
N ILE A 49 -3.32 24.92 -6.17
CA ILE A 49 -2.73 24.62 -4.85
C ILE A 49 -1.46 23.78 -5.01
N GLY A 50 -1.53 22.66 -5.75
CA GLY A 50 -0.42 21.69 -5.82
C GLY A 50 0.81 22.16 -6.60
N TYR A 51 0.62 22.89 -7.69
CA TYR A 51 1.71 23.30 -8.59
C TYR A 51 2.17 24.74 -8.39
N PHE A 52 1.26 25.63 -7.97
CA PHE A 52 1.52 27.08 -7.90
C PHE A 52 1.50 27.64 -6.47
N GLN A 53 0.97 26.90 -5.50
CA GLN A 53 1.02 27.23 -4.06
C GLN A 53 1.67 26.11 -3.24
N ARG A 54 2.81 25.61 -3.72
CA ARG A 54 3.53 24.46 -3.15
C ARG A 54 3.72 24.52 -1.62
N PRO A 55 4.11 25.66 -0.99
CA PRO A 55 4.19 25.73 0.47
C PRO A 55 2.86 25.42 1.17
N LEU A 56 1.74 25.92 0.63
CA LEU A 56 0.40 25.60 1.15
C LEU A 56 0.07 24.12 0.94
N SER A 57 0.33 23.57 -0.25
CA SER A 57 0.13 22.13 -0.52
C SER A 57 0.90 21.27 0.49
N THR A 58 2.17 21.59 0.75
CA THR A 58 2.99 20.87 1.72
C THR A 58 2.44 20.97 3.14
N ILE A 59 2.01 22.16 3.58
CA ILE A 59 1.39 22.34 4.90
C ILE A 59 0.12 21.50 5.03
N LEU A 60 -0.74 21.51 4.01
CA LEU A 60 -1.98 20.70 3.98
C LEU A 60 -1.66 19.20 4.05
N TYR A 61 -0.69 18.74 3.26
CA TYR A 61 -0.23 17.34 3.30
C TYR A 61 0.25 16.94 4.69
N VAL A 62 1.20 17.70 5.27
CA VAL A 62 1.75 17.41 6.59
C VAL A 62 0.65 17.40 7.64
N PHE A 63 -0.26 18.37 7.61
CA PHE A 63 -1.39 18.43 8.53
C PHE A 63 -2.31 17.21 8.43
N ILE A 64 -2.68 16.80 7.21
CA ILE A 64 -3.51 15.62 6.96
C ILE A 64 -2.80 14.36 7.47
N VAL A 65 -1.52 14.17 7.14
CA VAL A 65 -0.73 13.00 7.57
C VAL A 65 -0.63 12.94 9.10
N LEU A 66 -0.38 14.07 9.77
CA LEU A 66 -0.34 14.16 11.23
C LEU A 66 -1.68 13.78 11.86
N LEU A 67 -2.81 14.27 11.31
CA LEU A 67 -4.14 13.89 11.78
C LEU A 67 -4.39 12.39 11.59
N LEU A 68 -4.05 11.83 10.43
CA LEU A 68 -4.21 10.40 10.17
C LEU A 68 -3.39 9.55 11.16
N PHE A 69 -2.15 9.92 11.46
CA PHE A 69 -1.35 9.22 12.48
C PHE A 69 -1.91 9.40 13.89
N LEU A 70 -2.38 10.60 14.25
CA LEU A 70 -3.02 10.86 15.54
C LEU A 70 -4.23 9.93 15.76
N PHE A 71 -5.12 9.81 14.77
CA PHE A 71 -6.27 8.92 14.84
C PHE A 71 -5.86 7.44 14.79
N TYR A 72 -4.87 7.09 13.98
CA TYR A 72 -4.32 5.75 13.93
C TYR A 72 -3.80 5.30 15.30
N PHE A 73 -3.03 6.13 16.00
CA PHE A 73 -2.58 5.84 17.38
C PHE A 73 -3.73 5.73 18.37
N PHE A 74 -4.72 6.61 18.28
CA PHE A 74 -5.91 6.51 19.10
C PHE A 74 -6.62 5.17 18.90
N LEU A 75 -6.85 4.76 17.64
CA LEU A 75 -7.52 3.51 17.30
C LEU A 75 -6.73 2.28 17.74
N LEU A 76 -5.41 2.27 17.60
CA LEU A 76 -4.55 1.22 18.14
C LEU A 76 -4.68 1.12 19.66
N ARG A 77 -4.73 2.26 20.37
CA ARG A 77 -4.87 2.29 21.84
C ARG A 77 -6.21 1.72 22.30
N VAL A 78 -7.30 1.98 21.58
CA VAL A 78 -8.64 1.50 21.95
C VAL A 78 -9.00 0.15 21.34
N ALA A 79 -8.11 -0.47 20.55
CA ALA A 79 -8.38 -1.69 19.78
C ALA A 79 -8.98 -2.84 20.60
N ARG A 80 -8.60 -2.98 21.88
CA ARG A 80 -9.12 -4.01 22.80
C ARG A 80 -10.56 -3.79 23.25
N THR A 81 -11.08 -2.58 23.10
CA THR A 81 -12.40 -2.16 23.62
C THR A 81 -13.41 -1.88 22.51
N VAL A 82 -12.95 -1.65 21.28
CA VAL A 82 -13.81 -1.31 20.15
C VAL A 82 -14.39 -2.57 19.53
N ARG A 83 -15.67 -2.52 19.17
CA ARG A 83 -16.34 -3.61 18.45
C ARG A 83 -15.80 -3.74 17.02
N ILE A 84 -15.48 -4.96 16.60
CA ILE A 84 -14.94 -5.24 15.26
C ILE A 84 -15.82 -4.70 14.11
N ARG A 85 -17.15 -4.68 14.26
CA ARG A 85 -18.08 -4.08 13.27
C ARG A 85 -17.80 -2.60 13.01
N LYS A 86 -17.41 -1.84 14.04
CA LYS A 86 -17.07 -0.41 13.88
C LYS A 86 -15.77 -0.25 13.08
N ILE A 87 -14.79 -1.13 13.32
CA ILE A 87 -13.53 -1.13 12.56
C ILE A 87 -13.77 -1.49 11.11
N TRP A 88 -14.57 -2.51 10.82
CA TRP A 88 -14.95 -2.84 9.44
C TRP A 88 -15.69 -1.71 8.74
N LYS A 89 -16.63 -1.05 9.41
CA LYS A 89 -17.29 0.14 8.86
C LYS A 89 -16.25 1.21 8.51
N LEU A 90 -15.29 1.44 9.40
CA LEU A 90 -14.22 2.42 9.18
C LEU A 90 -13.36 2.07 7.98
N VAL A 91 -12.85 0.83 7.91
CA VAL A 91 -12.03 0.32 6.80
C VAL A 91 -12.80 0.45 5.48
N LEU A 92 -14.05 -0.02 5.41
CA LEU A 92 -14.84 0.00 4.18
C LEU A 92 -15.16 1.42 3.71
N VAL A 93 -15.58 2.32 4.62
CA VAL A 93 -15.86 3.71 4.26
C VAL A 93 -14.58 4.42 3.79
N THR A 94 -13.45 4.22 4.49
CA THR A 94 -12.15 4.74 4.06
C THR A 94 -11.77 4.22 2.68
N THR A 95 -11.94 2.92 2.43
CA THR A 95 -11.66 2.32 1.13
C THR A 95 -12.50 2.93 0.04
N VAL A 96 -13.82 3.07 0.24
CA VAL A 96 -14.70 3.68 -0.76
C VAL A 96 -14.25 5.10 -1.07
N ILE A 97 -14.01 5.94 -0.06
CA ILE A 97 -13.56 7.33 -0.25
C ILE A 97 -12.26 7.38 -1.05
N LEU A 98 -11.25 6.61 -0.65
CA LEU A 98 -9.92 6.67 -1.27
C LEU A 98 -9.82 5.93 -2.60
N THR A 99 -10.73 5.01 -2.92
CA THR A 99 -10.81 4.39 -4.26
C THR A 99 -11.08 5.44 -5.34
N PHE A 100 -11.85 6.49 -5.00
CA PHE A 100 -12.15 7.58 -5.92
C PHE A 100 -11.09 8.70 -5.92
N SER A 101 -10.04 8.59 -5.10
CA SER A 101 -8.97 9.59 -5.09
C SER A 101 -8.10 9.48 -6.35
N TYR A 102 -7.44 10.58 -6.70
CA TYR A 102 -6.39 10.58 -7.72
C TYR A 102 -5.12 9.87 -7.21
N ASN A 103 -4.27 9.37 -8.12
CA ASN A 103 -2.98 8.70 -7.84
C ASN A 103 -1.86 9.71 -7.53
N ALA A 104 -2.06 10.49 -6.48
CA ALA A 104 -1.29 11.70 -6.20
C ALA A 104 0.22 11.53 -6.01
N PHE A 105 0.69 10.36 -5.56
CA PHE A 105 2.09 10.15 -5.18
C PHE A 105 2.82 9.17 -6.09
N SER A 106 2.17 8.71 -7.16
CA SER A 106 2.73 7.71 -8.07
C SER A 106 2.08 7.72 -9.45
N TYR A 107 2.89 7.59 -10.49
CA TYR A 107 2.44 7.47 -11.88
C TYR A 107 2.29 6.00 -12.34
N ASP A 108 2.55 5.04 -11.45
CA ASP A 108 2.53 3.61 -11.76
C ASP A 108 1.20 3.14 -12.34
N LEU A 109 0.08 3.67 -11.81
CA LEU A 109 -1.25 3.28 -12.26
C LEU A 109 -1.45 3.58 -13.76
N PHE A 110 -0.90 4.68 -14.27
CA PHE A 110 -0.95 5.00 -15.70
C PHE A 110 -0.13 4.02 -16.52
N ASN A 111 1.04 3.62 -16.03
CA ASN A 111 1.85 2.57 -16.67
C ASN A 111 1.09 1.25 -16.70
N TYR A 112 0.42 0.84 -15.61
CA TYR A 112 -0.35 -0.42 -15.59
C TYR A 112 -1.48 -0.41 -16.62
N ILE A 113 -2.18 0.72 -16.75
CA ILE A 113 -3.24 0.89 -17.74
C ILE A 113 -2.65 0.82 -19.14
N PHE A 114 -1.54 1.50 -19.39
CA PHE A 114 -0.90 1.50 -20.70
C PHE A 114 -0.35 0.12 -21.07
N ASP A 115 0.27 -0.59 -20.13
CA ASP A 115 0.77 -1.96 -20.31
C ASP A 115 -0.36 -2.91 -20.76
N ALA A 116 -1.55 -2.78 -20.16
CA ALA A 116 -2.73 -3.53 -20.59
C ALA A 116 -3.31 -3.00 -21.93
N LYS A 117 -3.19 -1.70 -22.21
CA LYS A 117 -3.58 -1.08 -23.49
C LYS A 117 -2.73 -1.59 -24.66
N ILE A 118 -1.43 -1.84 -24.45
CA ILE A 118 -0.55 -2.47 -25.45
C ILE A 118 -1.14 -3.81 -25.91
N VAL A 119 -1.66 -4.61 -24.99
CA VAL A 119 -2.33 -5.88 -25.32
C VAL A 119 -3.68 -5.65 -25.99
N THR A 120 -4.55 -4.83 -25.37
CA THR A 120 -5.98 -4.76 -25.71
C THR A 120 -6.31 -3.86 -26.90
N PHE A 121 -5.55 -2.80 -27.13
CA PHE A 121 -5.78 -1.84 -28.21
C PHE A 121 -4.75 -2.00 -29.33
N TYR A 122 -3.47 -2.13 -28.98
CA TYR A 122 -2.40 -2.24 -29.96
C TYR A 122 -2.15 -3.67 -30.45
N ASN A 123 -2.71 -4.69 -29.80
CA ASN A 123 -2.50 -6.11 -30.11
C ASN A 123 -1.00 -6.50 -30.12
N GLN A 124 -0.22 -5.88 -29.23
CA GLN A 124 1.22 -6.10 -29.11
C GLN A 124 1.57 -6.73 -27.76
N ASN A 125 2.81 -7.21 -27.65
CA ASN A 125 3.33 -7.79 -26.41
C ASN A 125 4.03 -6.70 -25.55
N PRO A 126 3.53 -6.36 -24.36
CA PRO A 126 4.13 -5.34 -23.50
C PRO A 126 5.47 -5.76 -22.88
N TYR A 127 5.85 -7.05 -22.98
CA TYR A 127 7.21 -7.49 -22.65
C TYR A 127 8.24 -7.09 -23.70
N LEU A 128 7.81 -6.77 -24.91
CA LEU A 128 8.68 -6.40 -26.04
C LEU A 128 8.53 -4.93 -26.42
N HIS A 129 7.38 -4.33 -26.15
CA HIS A 129 7.05 -2.95 -26.49
C HIS A 129 6.88 -2.07 -25.26
N LYS A 130 7.34 -0.83 -25.38
CA LYS A 130 7.21 0.23 -24.36
C LYS A 130 6.22 1.29 -24.82
N ALA A 131 5.78 2.16 -23.91
CA ALA A 131 4.79 3.18 -24.26
C ALA A 131 5.28 4.14 -25.36
N LEU A 132 6.57 4.49 -25.37
CA LEU A 132 7.17 5.35 -26.39
C LEU A 132 7.15 4.77 -27.82
N ASP A 133 6.91 3.46 -27.99
CA ASP A 133 6.77 2.86 -29.33
C ASP A 133 5.45 3.28 -30.00
N PHE A 134 4.51 3.86 -29.23
CA PHE A 134 3.20 4.31 -29.66
C PHE A 134 3.07 5.84 -29.51
N SER A 135 3.96 6.58 -30.17
CA SER A 135 4.14 8.04 -30.00
C SER A 135 2.89 8.91 -30.22
N GLY A 136 1.87 8.40 -30.92
CA GLY A 136 0.60 9.08 -31.13
C GLY A 136 -0.43 8.93 -30.00
N ASP A 137 -0.14 8.15 -28.95
CA ASP A 137 -1.10 7.92 -27.85
C ASP A 137 -1.22 9.14 -26.92
N PRO A 138 -2.45 9.67 -26.69
CA PRO A 138 -2.66 10.82 -25.81
C PRO A 138 -2.16 10.61 -24.37
N MET A 139 -2.09 9.36 -23.88
CA MET A 139 -1.65 9.07 -22.52
C MET A 139 -0.19 9.47 -22.26
N LEU A 140 0.64 9.54 -23.32
CA LEU A 140 2.05 9.92 -23.20
C LEU A 140 2.24 11.36 -22.67
N SER A 141 1.22 12.22 -22.75
CA SER A 141 1.28 13.60 -22.28
C SER A 141 1.32 13.78 -20.75
N PHE A 142 0.90 12.76 -20.00
CA PHE A 142 0.84 12.79 -18.51
C PHE A 142 1.50 11.55 -17.86
N MET A 143 2.08 10.66 -18.65
CA MET A 143 2.83 9.50 -18.17
C MET A 143 4.32 9.84 -17.99
N HIS A 144 4.97 9.23 -17.00
CA HIS A 144 6.39 9.46 -16.73
C HIS A 144 7.29 8.28 -17.18
N SER A 145 6.99 7.04 -16.78
CA SER A 145 7.86 5.87 -17.06
C SER A 145 7.60 5.23 -18.43
N THR A 146 7.58 6.03 -19.49
CA THR A 146 7.19 5.62 -20.85
C THR A 146 8.26 4.84 -21.62
N HIS A 147 9.50 4.83 -21.11
CA HIS A 147 10.68 4.31 -21.80
C HIS A 147 11.01 2.84 -21.53
N ARG A 148 10.33 2.19 -20.58
CA ARG A 148 10.61 0.81 -20.17
C ARG A 148 9.52 -0.15 -20.67
N PRO A 149 9.86 -1.41 -20.99
CA PRO A 149 8.86 -2.46 -21.17
C PRO A 149 8.25 -2.87 -19.82
N TYR A 150 7.29 -3.79 -19.88
CA TYR A 150 6.56 -4.32 -18.74
C TYR A 150 7.47 -5.11 -17.77
N PRO A 151 7.55 -4.73 -16.48
CA PRO A 151 8.51 -5.28 -15.53
C PRO A 151 7.89 -6.29 -14.55
N TYR A 152 6.59 -6.56 -14.67
CA TYR A 152 5.86 -7.41 -13.71
C TYR A 152 5.65 -8.83 -14.27
N GLY A 153 5.19 -9.73 -13.41
CA GLY A 153 4.89 -11.09 -13.84
C GLY A 153 3.58 -11.17 -14.65
N PRO A 154 3.35 -12.32 -15.31
CA PRO A 154 2.23 -12.50 -16.24
C PRO A 154 0.86 -12.51 -15.56
N VAL A 155 0.79 -12.83 -14.25
CA VAL A 155 -0.48 -12.84 -13.52
C VAL A 155 -1.02 -11.41 -13.37
N TRP A 156 -0.15 -10.42 -13.16
CA TRP A 156 -0.60 -9.03 -13.11
C TRP A 156 -1.21 -8.58 -14.44
N LEU A 157 -0.57 -8.93 -15.57
CA LEU A 157 -1.06 -8.62 -16.91
C LEU A 157 -2.39 -9.35 -17.19
N GLY A 158 -2.48 -10.62 -16.81
CA GLY A 158 -3.71 -11.41 -16.96
C GLY A 158 -4.89 -10.88 -16.14
N LEU A 159 -4.63 -10.23 -15.00
CA LEU A 159 -5.66 -9.58 -14.20
C LEU A 159 -6.08 -8.20 -14.75
N THR A 160 -5.13 -7.44 -15.30
CA THR A 160 -5.39 -6.06 -15.76
C THR A 160 -5.91 -5.99 -17.20
N THR A 161 -5.55 -6.95 -18.05
CA THR A 161 -6.01 -7.01 -19.45
C THR A 161 -7.54 -7.03 -19.56
N PRO A 162 -8.30 -7.88 -18.82
CA PRO A 162 -9.75 -7.82 -18.82
C PRO A 162 -10.32 -6.46 -18.38
N LEU A 163 -9.68 -5.81 -17.40
CA LEU A 163 -10.11 -4.49 -16.93
C LEU A 163 -9.92 -3.41 -17.99
N SER A 164 -8.86 -3.50 -18.81
CA SER A 164 -8.65 -2.62 -19.96
C SER A 164 -9.74 -2.78 -21.02
N PHE A 165 -10.15 -4.03 -21.32
CA PHE A 165 -11.30 -4.27 -22.22
C PHE A 165 -12.61 -3.69 -21.66
N LEU A 166 -12.88 -3.89 -20.38
CA LEU A 166 -14.08 -3.38 -19.70
C LEU A 166 -14.10 -1.84 -19.60
N GLY A 167 -12.95 -1.19 -19.78
CA GLY A 167 -12.87 0.25 -19.89
C GLY A 167 -13.32 0.82 -21.24
N PHE A 168 -13.58 -0.04 -22.23
CA PHE A 168 -14.05 0.32 -23.58
C PHE A 168 -13.18 1.38 -24.28
N GLY A 169 -11.87 1.37 -24.02
CA GLY A 169 -10.93 2.34 -24.58
C GLY A 169 -10.92 3.72 -23.89
N PHE A 170 -11.78 3.93 -22.89
CA PHE A 170 -11.80 5.17 -22.10
C PHE A 170 -10.86 5.07 -20.89
N PHE A 171 -10.09 6.14 -20.67
CA PHE A 171 -9.12 6.21 -19.58
C PHE A 171 -9.77 6.13 -18.19
N LEU A 172 -10.76 6.98 -17.91
CA LEU A 172 -11.30 7.13 -16.55
C LEU A 172 -12.05 5.88 -16.03
N PRO A 173 -12.90 5.20 -16.82
CA PRO A 173 -13.46 3.91 -16.41
C PRO A 173 -12.38 2.87 -16.13
N THR A 174 -11.38 2.73 -17.02
CA THR A 174 -10.24 1.82 -16.82
C THR A 174 -9.48 2.13 -15.53
N PHE A 175 -9.21 3.42 -15.28
CA PHE A 175 -8.55 3.91 -14.07
C PHE A 175 -9.28 3.44 -12.79
N PHE A 176 -10.60 3.61 -12.74
CA PHE A 176 -11.37 3.19 -11.57
C PHE A 176 -11.54 1.66 -11.47
N LEU A 177 -11.55 0.93 -12.57
CA LEU A 177 -11.53 -0.54 -12.54
C LEU A 177 -10.23 -1.08 -11.92
N PHE A 178 -9.08 -0.49 -12.27
CA PHE A 178 -7.79 -0.87 -11.67
C PHE A 178 -7.75 -0.50 -10.18
N LYS A 179 -8.20 0.71 -9.84
CA LYS A 179 -8.37 1.15 -8.43
C LYS A 179 -9.27 0.19 -7.65
N ALA A 180 -10.37 -0.28 -8.23
CA ALA A 180 -11.28 -1.22 -7.59
C ALA A 180 -10.62 -2.60 -7.34
N LEU A 181 -9.82 -3.12 -8.28
CA LEU A 181 -9.05 -4.35 -8.08
C LEU A 181 -8.08 -4.21 -6.89
N ILE A 182 -7.35 -3.11 -6.83
CA ILE A 182 -6.39 -2.84 -5.75
C ILE A 182 -7.11 -2.64 -4.41
N ALA A 183 -8.20 -1.86 -4.41
CA ALA A 183 -9.03 -1.62 -3.22
C ALA A 183 -9.65 -2.91 -2.67
N SER A 184 -10.17 -3.77 -3.55
CA SER A 184 -10.73 -5.07 -3.15
C SER A 184 -9.65 -6.00 -2.57
N SER A 185 -8.44 -5.97 -3.13
CA SER A 185 -7.28 -6.70 -2.61
C SER A 185 -6.85 -6.18 -1.24
N PHE A 186 -6.89 -4.87 -1.02
CA PHE A 186 -6.65 -4.25 0.29
C PHE A 186 -7.65 -4.74 1.35
N VAL A 187 -8.96 -4.68 1.05
CA VAL A 187 -10.01 -5.18 1.96
C VAL A 187 -9.84 -6.68 2.22
N GLY A 188 -9.57 -7.45 1.17
CA GLY A 188 -9.31 -8.88 1.25
C GLY A 188 -8.09 -9.21 2.13
N THR A 189 -7.02 -8.43 2.01
CA THR A 189 -5.82 -8.59 2.84
C THR A 189 -6.15 -8.33 4.31
N ALA A 190 -6.83 -7.23 4.63
CA ALA A 190 -7.29 -6.93 5.98
C ALA A 190 -8.19 -8.05 6.55
N TYR A 191 -9.07 -8.61 5.70
CA TYR A 191 -9.99 -9.69 6.06
C TYR A 191 -9.24 -10.96 6.44
N PHE A 192 -8.28 -11.38 5.61
CA PHE A 192 -7.52 -12.59 5.88
C PHE A 192 -6.50 -12.42 7.01
N ILE A 193 -5.93 -11.23 7.23
CA ILE A 193 -5.18 -10.91 8.47
C ILE A 193 -6.07 -11.16 9.69
N GLY A 194 -7.29 -10.60 9.70
CA GLY A 194 -8.26 -10.81 10.77
C GLY A 194 -8.58 -12.28 11.00
N LYS A 195 -8.85 -13.04 9.94
CA LYS A 195 -9.14 -14.49 10.02
C LYS A 195 -7.95 -15.30 10.55
N ILE A 196 -6.73 -14.98 10.14
CA ILE A 196 -5.51 -15.62 10.62
C ILE A 196 -5.33 -15.33 12.11
N LEU A 197 -5.38 -14.06 12.51
CA LEU A 197 -5.21 -13.65 13.90
C LEU A 197 -6.31 -14.19 14.80
N ARG A 198 -7.57 -14.19 14.36
CA ARG A 198 -8.67 -14.80 15.12
C ARG A 198 -8.43 -16.27 15.44
N LYS A 199 -7.72 -17.00 14.57
CA LYS A 199 -7.41 -18.42 14.79
C LYS A 199 -6.17 -18.64 15.65
N ILE A 200 -5.15 -17.78 15.52
CA ILE A 200 -3.82 -18.00 16.12
C ILE A 200 -3.61 -17.18 17.41
N SER A 201 -4.12 -15.96 17.45
CA SER A 201 -4.02 -15.03 18.58
C SER A 201 -5.24 -14.09 18.58
N PRO A 202 -6.42 -14.59 19.02
CA PRO A 202 -7.68 -13.85 18.96
C PRO A 202 -7.61 -12.47 19.62
N GLU A 203 -6.80 -12.33 20.67
CA GLU A 203 -6.56 -11.08 21.39
C GLU A 203 -5.97 -9.96 20.51
N ASN A 204 -5.37 -10.32 19.38
CA ASN A 204 -4.76 -9.38 18.43
C ASN A 204 -5.57 -9.17 17.16
N GLU A 205 -6.73 -9.82 16.97
CA GLU A 205 -7.53 -9.73 15.72
C GLU A 205 -7.81 -8.28 15.33
N ILE A 206 -8.42 -7.52 16.24
CA ILE A 206 -8.81 -6.13 15.97
C ILE A 206 -7.58 -5.23 15.83
N PHE A 207 -6.58 -5.44 16.67
CA PHE A 207 -5.34 -4.65 16.62
C PHE A 207 -4.61 -4.84 15.29
N GLY A 208 -4.47 -6.09 14.80
CA GLY A 208 -3.81 -6.37 13.54
C GLY A 208 -4.55 -5.82 12.33
N ILE A 209 -5.90 -5.86 12.32
CA ILE A 209 -6.70 -5.21 11.28
C ILE A 209 -6.44 -3.70 11.26
N ILE A 210 -6.51 -3.03 12.42
CA ILE A 210 -6.23 -1.58 12.52
C ILE A 210 -4.79 -1.29 12.08
N PHE A 211 -3.83 -2.06 12.58
CA PHE A 211 -2.41 -1.89 12.33
C PHE A 211 -2.05 -1.94 10.84
N PHE A 212 -2.71 -2.80 10.07
CA PHE A 212 -2.54 -2.84 8.62
C PHE A 212 -3.43 -1.80 7.92
N ALA A 213 -4.74 -1.92 8.07
CA ALA A 213 -5.71 -1.26 7.21
C ALA A 213 -5.87 0.23 7.50
N LEU A 214 -5.51 0.70 8.70
CA LEU A 214 -5.66 2.11 9.06
C LEU A 214 -4.32 2.82 9.22
N ASN A 215 -3.22 2.15 8.87
CA ASN A 215 -1.91 2.77 8.82
C ASN A 215 -1.87 3.79 7.66
N PRO A 216 -1.50 5.06 7.91
CA PRO A 216 -1.51 6.09 6.88
C PRO A 216 -0.67 5.76 5.63
N LEU A 217 0.46 5.05 5.78
CA LEU A 217 1.28 4.63 4.63
C LEU A 217 0.52 3.63 3.76
N VAL A 218 -0.17 2.66 4.37
CA VAL A 218 -0.95 1.66 3.62
C VAL A 218 -2.13 2.32 2.91
N LEU A 219 -2.78 3.31 3.55
CA LEU A 219 -3.86 4.06 2.94
C LEU A 219 -3.37 4.88 1.73
N ILE A 220 -2.26 5.59 1.89
CA ILE A 220 -1.68 6.42 0.83
C ILE A 220 -1.15 5.54 -0.31
N GLU A 221 -0.22 4.61 -0.05
CA GLU A 221 0.38 3.82 -1.12
C GLU A 221 -0.58 2.77 -1.71
N GLY A 222 -1.44 2.20 -0.87
CA GLY A 222 -2.38 1.16 -1.28
C GLY A 222 -3.60 1.70 -2.01
N LEU A 223 -4.28 2.71 -1.46
CA LEU A 223 -5.57 3.19 -1.99
C LEU A 223 -5.44 4.47 -2.81
N VAL A 224 -4.59 5.41 -2.37
CA VAL A 224 -4.35 6.66 -3.11
C VAL A 224 -3.44 6.42 -4.31
N SER A 225 -2.21 5.94 -4.12
CA SER A 225 -1.28 5.68 -5.23
C SER A 225 -1.72 4.51 -6.11
N GLY A 226 -2.27 3.45 -5.51
CA GLY A 226 -2.79 2.29 -6.25
C GLY A 226 -1.70 1.35 -6.76
N HIS A 227 -0.76 0.96 -5.89
CA HIS A 227 0.31 0.04 -6.28
C HIS A 227 -0.16 -1.42 -6.36
N ASN A 228 0.36 -2.15 -7.37
CA ASN A 228 0.03 -3.57 -7.58
C ASN A 228 0.53 -4.51 -6.46
N ASP A 229 1.45 -4.04 -5.60
CA ASP A 229 1.94 -4.74 -4.42
C ASP A 229 0.79 -5.20 -3.51
N MET A 230 -0.30 -4.44 -3.45
CA MET A 230 -1.49 -4.78 -2.67
C MET A 230 -2.17 -6.06 -3.17
N VAL A 231 -2.21 -6.27 -4.49
CA VAL A 231 -2.81 -7.45 -5.12
C VAL A 231 -1.91 -8.68 -4.93
N MET A 232 -0.59 -8.47 -5.04
CA MET A 232 0.41 -9.50 -4.69
C MET A 232 0.22 -9.98 -3.25
N VAL A 233 0.24 -9.07 -2.26
CA VAL A 233 0.12 -9.49 -0.86
C VAL A 233 -1.22 -10.09 -0.51
N PHE A 234 -2.31 -9.66 -1.17
CA PHE A 234 -3.62 -10.29 -1.01
C PHE A 234 -3.55 -11.79 -1.29
N PHE A 235 -2.98 -12.17 -2.43
CA PHE A 235 -2.84 -13.59 -2.78
C PHE A 235 -1.89 -14.33 -1.82
N ALA A 236 -0.77 -13.73 -1.41
CA ALA A 236 0.14 -14.35 -0.44
C ALA A 236 -0.54 -14.59 0.92
N VAL A 237 -1.24 -13.60 1.45
CA VAL A 237 -1.93 -13.68 2.75
C VAL A 237 -3.12 -14.64 2.66
N PHE A 238 -3.86 -14.64 1.55
CA PHE A 238 -4.95 -15.59 1.33
C PHE A 238 -4.44 -17.04 1.22
N GLY A 239 -3.35 -17.26 0.48
CA GLY A 239 -2.67 -18.55 0.42
C GLY A 239 -2.24 -19.03 1.80
N LEU A 240 -1.64 -18.15 2.62
CA LEU A 240 -1.26 -18.47 4.00
C LEU A 240 -2.48 -18.84 4.86
N TYR A 241 -3.60 -18.14 4.71
CA TYR A 241 -4.85 -18.48 5.39
C TYR A 241 -5.34 -19.88 5.00
N LEU A 242 -5.35 -20.21 3.70
CA LEU A 242 -5.74 -21.53 3.20
C LEU A 242 -4.81 -22.63 3.71
N LEU A 243 -3.51 -22.36 3.81
CA LEU A 243 -2.54 -23.29 4.38
C LEU A 243 -2.82 -23.58 5.85
N ILE A 244 -3.14 -22.55 6.63
CA ILE A 244 -3.55 -22.69 8.03
C ILE A 244 -4.84 -23.51 8.16
N ARG A 245 -5.67 -23.56 7.11
CA ARG A 245 -6.87 -24.40 7.01
C ARG A 245 -6.59 -25.81 6.45
N LYS A 246 -5.33 -26.18 6.21
CA LYS A 246 -4.90 -27.43 5.57
C LYS A 246 -5.42 -27.60 4.13
N ASN A 247 -5.77 -26.51 3.46
CA ASN A 247 -6.12 -26.53 2.04
C ASN A 247 -4.84 -26.31 1.20
N TYR A 248 -4.09 -27.40 0.98
CA TYR A 248 -2.75 -27.34 0.39
C TYR A 248 -2.75 -26.86 -1.06
N ILE A 249 -3.60 -27.44 -1.91
CA ILE A 249 -3.61 -27.16 -3.35
C ILE A 249 -3.88 -25.68 -3.60
N PHE A 250 -4.97 -25.16 -3.03
CA PHE A 250 -5.33 -23.75 -3.21
C PHE A 250 -4.34 -22.81 -2.50
N SER A 251 -3.77 -23.21 -1.36
CA SER A 251 -2.71 -22.43 -0.70
C SER A 251 -1.52 -22.17 -1.64
N PHE A 252 -0.96 -23.23 -2.24
CA PHE A 252 0.18 -23.09 -3.14
C PHE A 252 -0.21 -22.40 -4.45
N LEU A 253 -1.41 -22.65 -4.98
CA LEU A 253 -1.94 -21.93 -6.13
C LEU A 253 -1.92 -20.41 -5.89
N PHE A 254 -2.48 -19.95 -4.77
CA PHE A 254 -2.50 -18.52 -4.45
C PHE A 254 -1.11 -17.95 -4.17
N LEU A 255 -0.18 -18.72 -3.59
CA LEU A 255 1.22 -18.29 -3.50
C LEU A 255 1.85 -18.13 -4.89
N PHE A 256 1.64 -19.07 -5.82
CA PHE A 256 2.17 -18.96 -7.17
C PHE A 256 1.53 -17.81 -7.96
N LEU A 257 0.24 -17.53 -7.76
CA LEU A 257 -0.40 -16.32 -8.31
C LEU A 257 0.25 -15.04 -7.79
N SER A 258 0.56 -14.99 -6.49
CA SER A 258 1.30 -13.89 -5.88
C SER A 258 2.70 -13.72 -6.50
N ILE A 259 3.47 -14.80 -6.62
CA ILE A 259 4.80 -14.81 -7.25
C ILE A 259 4.70 -14.33 -8.71
N GLY A 260 3.67 -14.76 -9.42
CA GLY A 260 3.40 -14.38 -10.81
C GLY A 260 2.92 -12.94 -10.99
N ILE A 261 2.61 -12.19 -9.94
CA ILE A 261 2.45 -10.72 -9.98
C ILE A 261 3.83 -10.07 -9.84
N LYS A 262 4.53 -10.44 -8.76
CA LYS A 262 5.85 -9.93 -8.39
C LYS A 262 6.62 -11.02 -7.66
N PHE A 263 7.85 -11.26 -8.09
CA PHE A 263 8.69 -12.36 -7.59
C PHE A 263 9.02 -12.27 -6.09
N ALA A 264 8.88 -11.10 -5.45
CA ALA A 264 9.21 -10.86 -4.04
C ALA A 264 8.66 -11.93 -3.07
N THR A 265 7.45 -12.45 -3.33
CA THR A 265 6.80 -13.44 -2.47
C THR A 265 7.32 -14.88 -2.64
N VAL A 266 8.27 -15.12 -3.55
CA VAL A 266 8.96 -16.42 -3.67
C VAL A 266 9.70 -16.79 -2.39
N LEU A 267 10.17 -15.78 -1.64
CA LEU A 267 10.82 -15.97 -0.35
C LEU A 267 9.90 -16.63 0.69
N LEU A 268 8.58 -16.62 0.49
CA LEU A 268 7.63 -17.30 1.37
C LEU A 268 7.49 -18.80 1.09
N LEU A 269 7.99 -19.29 -0.05
CA LEU A 269 7.85 -20.69 -0.45
C LEU A 269 8.43 -21.67 0.60
N PRO A 270 9.63 -21.45 1.20
CA PRO A 270 10.14 -22.30 2.27
C PRO A 270 9.23 -22.34 3.50
N VAL A 271 8.57 -21.22 3.84
CA VAL A 271 7.61 -21.16 4.96
C VAL A 271 6.37 -21.98 4.65
N PHE A 272 5.84 -21.89 3.43
CA PHE A 272 4.69 -22.68 3.00
C PHE A 272 4.99 -24.18 3.04
N ILE A 273 6.15 -24.58 2.50
CA ILE A 273 6.62 -25.97 2.52
C ILE A 273 6.80 -26.45 3.96
N TYR A 274 7.43 -25.66 4.83
CA TYR A 274 7.62 -26.00 6.25
C TYR A 274 6.29 -26.27 6.97
N ILE A 275 5.31 -25.38 6.82
CA ILE A 275 3.99 -25.52 7.43
C ILE A 275 3.30 -26.79 6.89
N ALA A 276 3.31 -27.00 5.57
CA ALA A 276 2.71 -28.17 4.94
C ALA A 276 3.30 -29.48 5.48
N ILE A 277 4.63 -29.61 5.50
CA ILE A 277 5.33 -30.81 6.00
C ILE A 277 4.97 -31.08 7.46
N LYS A 278 4.96 -30.05 8.32
CA LYS A 278 4.59 -30.20 9.73
C LYS A 278 3.13 -30.65 9.89
N GLN A 279 2.21 -30.10 9.11
CA GLN A 279 0.81 -30.50 9.13
C GLN A 279 0.60 -31.95 8.65
N PHE A 280 1.27 -32.37 7.57
CA PHE A 280 1.20 -33.75 7.08
C PHE A 280 1.77 -34.76 8.08
N ARG A 281 2.83 -34.39 8.81
CA ARG A 281 3.42 -35.21 9.87
C ARG A 281 2.66 -35.10 11.21
N ASN A 282 1.51 -34.44 11.26
CA ASN A 282 0.74 -34.16 12.48
C ASN A 282 1.59 -33.58 13.63
N ARG A 283 2.61 -32.78 13.30
CA ARG A 283 3.47 -32.11 14.28
C ARG A 283 2.91 -30.74 14.65
N SER A 284 3.13 -30.32 15.89
CA SER A 284 2.79 -28.96 16.33
C SER A 284 3.59 -27.90 15.56
N ILE A 285 2.93 -26.75 15.35
CA ILE A 285 3.49 -25.59 14.64
C ILE A 285 3.36 -24.38 15.56
N ASP A 286 4.49 -23.74 15.85
CA ASP A 286 4.49 -22.44 16.51
C ASP A 286 4.28 -21.33 15.47
N PHE A 287 3.02 -20.97 15.25
CA PHE A 287 2.66 -19.94 14.28
C PHE A 287 3.23 -18.56 14.62
N ARG A 288 3.53 -18.27 15.89
CA ARG A 288 4.15 -16.99 16.26
C ARG A 288 5.57 -16.90 15.70
N LYS A 289 6.35 -17.99 15.79
CA LYS A 289 7.67 -18.07 15.14
C LYS A 289 7.58 -18.03 13.62
N VAL A 290 6.63 -18.75 13.04
CA VAL A 290 6.37 -18.72 11.59
C VAL A 290 6.10 -17.30 11.10
N PHE A 291 5.26 -16.53 11.79
CA PHE A 291 4.97 -15.16 11.40
C PHE A 291 6.19 -14.24 11.54
N VAL A 292 7.03 -14.41 12.57
CA VAL A 292 8.31 -13.69 12.68
C VAL A 292 9.22 -13.99 11.48
N VAL A 293 9.38 -15.26 11.12
CA VAL A 293 10.19 -15.67 9.96
C VAL A 293 9.62 -15.09 8.67
N THR A 294 8.30 -15.13 8.49
CA THR A 294 7.61 -14.54 7.33
C THR A 294 7.86 -13.03 7.23
N PHE A 295 7.76 -12.30 8.35
CA PHE A 295 8.09 -10.87 8.42
C PHE A 295 9.55 -10.57 8.07
N ILE A 296 10.50 -11.38 8.57
CA ILE A 296 11.93 -11.24 8.23
C ILE A 296 12.14 -11.46 6.74
N LEU A 297 11.56 -12.52 6.15
CA LEU A 297 11.71 -12.83 4.73
C LEU A 297 11.13 -11.72 3.84
N MET A 298 10.00 -11.12 4.23
CA MET A 298 9.45 -9.97 3.51
C MET A 298 10.23 -8.68 3.74
N SER A 299 10.93 -8.54 4.88
CA SER A 299 11.88 -7.43 5.08
C SER A 299 13.09 -7.58 4.15
N VAL A 300 13.57 -8.81 3.96
CA VAL A 300 14.60 -9.14 2.96
C VAL A 300 14.09 -8.87 1.55
N ALA A 301 12.83 -9.15 1.25
CA ALA A 301 12.23 -8.82 -0.04
C ALA A 301 12.25 -7.30 -0.32
N VAL A 302 11.88 -6.48 0.68
CA VAL A 302 11.98 -5.01 0.59
C VAL A 302 13.41 -4.57 0.32
N PHE A 303 14.38 -5.14 1.05
CA PHE A 303 15.80 -4.86 0.86
C PHE A 303 16.26 -5.20 -0.57
N ILE A 304 16.03 -6.44 -1.03
CA ILE A 304 16.40 -6.87 -2.39
C ILE A 304 15.76 -5.97 -3.46
N THR A 305 14.47 -5.64 -3.30
CA THR A 305 13.75 -4.78 -4.25
C THR A 305 14.38 -3.38 -4.30
N SER A 306 14.76 -2.82 -3.15
CA SER A 306 15.41 -1.50 -3.06
C SER A 306 16.78 -1.47 -3.72
N PHE A 307 17.54 -2.55 -3.61
CA PHE A 307 18.83 -2.70 -4.30
C PHE A 307 18.66 -2.89 -5.81
N ALA A 308 17.61 -3.60 -6.24
CA ALA A 308 17.34 -3.87 -7.64
C ALA A 308 16.74 -2.69 -8.40
N SER A 309 16.03 -1.77 -7.72
CA SER A 309 15.26 -0.70 -8.36
C SER A 309 16.03 0.57 -8.69
N GLY A 310 17.30 0.64 -8.34
CA GLY A 310 18.13 1.84 -8.52
C GLY A 310 18.47 2.16 -9.97
N VAL A 311 18.18 3.38 -10.42
CA VAL A 311 18.76 3.91 -11.68
C VAL A 311 20.29 3.90 -11.52
N ASN A 312 21.02 3.37 -12.51
CA ASN A 312 22.47 3.17 -12.45
C ASN A 312 22.97 2.33 -11.25
N LYS A 313 22.13 1.43 -10.70
CA LYS A 313 22.44 0.63 -9.50
C LYS A 313 22.56 1.44 -8.20
N ASN A 314 21.99 2.64 -8.11
CA ASN A 314 21.90 3.37 -6.84
C ASN A 314 20.67 2.89 -6.06
N PRO A 315 20.81 2.07 -5.00
CA PRO A 315 19.68 1.53 -4.26
C PRO A 315 18.78 2.66 -3.76
N GLU A 316 17.49 2.62 -4.11
CA GLU A 316 16.53 3.59 -3.62
C GLU A 316 15.37 2.85 -2.97
N LEU A 317 15.18 3.10 -1.67
CA LEU A 317 14.03 2.60 -0.93
C LEU A 317 12.81 3.45 -1.27
N GLN A 318 11.75 2.81 -1.76
CA GLN A 318 10.51 3.49 -2.07
C GLN A 318 9.43 3.22 -1.01
N PRO A 319 8.57 4.21 -0.67
CA PRO A 319 7.51 4.04 0.33
C PRO A 319 6.59 2.85 0.08
N TRP A 320 6.21 2.60 -1.18
CA TRP A 320 5.29 1.50 -1.52
C TRP A 320 5.90 0.10 -1.36
N TYR A 321 7.23 -0.04 -1.28
CA TYR A 321 7.82 -1.35 -0.98
C TYR A 321 7.34 -1.89 0.37
N PHE A 322 7.01 -1.01 1.31
CA PHE A 322 6.49 -1.42 2.61
C PHE A 322 5.10 -2.05 2.57
N LEU A 323 4.33 -1.88 1.48
CA LEU A 323 3.08 -2.61 1.28
C LEU A 323 3.29 -4.13 1.28
N MET A 324 4.46 -4.61 0.83
CA MET A 324 4.78 -6.04 0.87
C MET A 324 5.10 -6.58 2.27
N LEU A 325 5.45 -5.69 3.20
CA LEU A 325 5.86 -6.03 4.56
C LEU A 325 4.74 -5.93 5.59
N PHE A 326 3.89 -4.89 5.49
CA PHE A 326 2.94 -4.51 6.54
C PHE A 326 1.89 -5.57 6.87
N PRO A 327 1.33 -6.34 5.91
CA PRO A 327 0.44 -7.45 6.23
C PRO A 327 1.07 -8.47 7.18
N PHE A 328 2.37 -8.73 7.02
CA PHE A 328 3.10 -9.69 7.83
C PHE A 328 3.54 -9.09 9.16
N ALA A 329 3.86 -7.78 9.20
CA ALA A 329 4.07 -7.06 10.45
C ALA A 329 2.81 -7.09 11.34
N ALA A 330 1.62 -6.98 10.74
CA ALA A 330 0.34 -7.09 11.44
C ALA A 330 0.13 -8.46 12.12
N LEU A 331 0.71 -9.54 11.59
CA LEU A 331 0.68 -10.87 12.20
C LEU A 331 1.63 -11.00 13.40
N VAL A 332 2.59 -10.09 13.56
CA VAL A 332 3.66 -10.15 14.56
C VAL A 332 3.55 -9.01 15.59
N VAL A 333 2.41 -8.34 15.68
CA VAL A 333 2.16 -7.20 16.59
C VAL A 333 2.39 -7.50 18.08
N HIS A 334 2.41 -8.78 18.47
CA HIS A 334 2.80 -9.21 19.82
C HIS A 334 4.27 -8.85 20.16
N LYS A 335 5.13 -8.65 19.16
CA LYS A 335 6.49 -8.12 19.32
C LYS A 335 6.48 -6.61 19.19
N ARG A 336 6.44 -5.90 20.32
CA ARG A 336 6.33 -4.43 20.37
C ARG A 336 7.39 -3.69 19.55
N ILE A 337 8.62 -4.21 19.50
CA ILE A 337 9.70 -3.61 18.69
C ILE A 337 9.37 -3.61 17.19
N ILE A 338 8.76 -4.68 16.67
CA ILE A 338 8.34 -4.74 15.26
C ILE A 338 7.20 -3.75 15.00
N ALA A 339 6.25 -3.66 15.94
CA ALA A 339 5.16 -2.69 15.83
C ALA A 339 5.67 -1.24 15.82
N PHE A 340 6.54 -0.86 16.77
CA PHE A 340 7.12 0.48 16.81
C PHE A 340 7.99 0.78 15.59
N LEU A 341 8.83 -0.16 15.17
CA LEU A 341 9.68 0.03 13.99
C LEU A 341 8.85 0.26 12.72
N THR A 342 7.83 -0.57 12.48
CA THR A 342 6.95 -0.46 11.31
C THR A 342 6.23 0.89 11.29
N ILE A 343 5.74 1.34 12.45
CA ILE A 343 5.07 2.63 12.61
C ILE A 343 6.04 3.78 12.34
N SER A 344 7.22 3.77 12.94
CA SER A 344 8.22 4.84 12.73
C SER A 344 8.63 4.94 11.26
N ILE A 345 8.87 3.79 10.61
CA ILE A 345 9.16 3.72 9.18
C ILE A 345 8.00 4.30 8.35
N SER A 346 6.74 4.03 8.74
CA SER A 346 5.57 4.59 8.05
C SER A 346 5.61 6.12 8.02
N ILE A 347 5.95 6.74 9.16
CA ILE A 347 6.07 8.20 9.30
C ILE A 347 7.22 8.72 8.44
N ALA A 348 8.39 8.08 8.54
CA ALA A 348 9.57 8.46 7.76
C ALA A 348 9.34 8.41 6.25
N MET A 349 8.77 7.31 5.75
CA MET A 349 8.53 7.15 4.31
C MET A 349 7.51 8.15 3.78
N LEU A 350 6.44 8.45 4.52
CA LEU A 350 5.52 9.51 4.13
C LEU A 350 6.13 10.90 4.23
N SER A 351 7.05 11.12 5.18
CA SER A 351 7.79 12.39 5.28
C SER A 351 8.74 12.60 4.11
N SER A 352 9.16 11.52 3.42
CA SER A 352 10.04 11.63 2.25
C SER A 352 9.42 12.37 1.07
N TYR A 353 8.08 12.50 0.99
CA TYR A 353 7.40 13.29 -0.04
C TYR A 353 7.47 14.81 0.20
N ILE A 354 7.77 15.26 1.43
CA ILE A 354 7.73 16.69 1.81
C ILE A 354 8.62 17.57 0.92
N PRO A 355 9.89 17.21 0.64
CA PRO A 355 10.75 18.03 -0.21
C PRO A 355 10.20 18.19 -1.63
N PHE A 356 9.70 17.12 -2.23
CA PHE A 356 9.09 17.17 -3.56
C PHE A 356 7.84 18.05 -3.58
N LEU A 357 6.96 17.91 -2.58
CA LEU A 357 5.76 18.74 -2.50
C LEU A 357 6.08 20.23 -2.35
N PHE A 358 7.14 20.55 -1.59
CA PHE A 358 7.55 21.93 -1.32
C PHE A 358 8.29 22.58 -2.50
N ALA A 359 9.27 21.88 -3.08
CA ALA A 359 10.13 22.43 -4.12
C ALA A 359 9.63 22.14 -5.54
N GLY A 360 8.86 21.06 -5.74
CA GLY A 360 8.41 20.58 -7.04
C GLY A 360 9.38 19.67 -7.78
N GLU A 361 10.55 19.45 -7.19
CA GLU A 361 11.57 18.55 -7.67
C GLU A 361 12.12 17.73 -6.50
N TRP A 362 12.60 16.52 -6.81
CA TRP A 362 13.24 15.69 -5.80
C TRP A 362 14.62 16.26 -5.46
N PRO A 363 15.04 16.26 -4.18
CA PRO A 363 16.39 16.65 -3.79
C PRO A 363 17.44 15.83 -4.54
N MET A 364 18.58 16.46 -4.85
CA MET A 364 19.70 15.78 -5.52
C MET A 364 20.14 14.50 -4.77
N ASP A 365 20.15 14.54 -3.43
CA ASP A 365 20.45 13.39 -2.57
C ASP A 365 19.19 12.85 -1.85
N ILE A 366 18.15 12.51 -2.61
CA ILE A 366 16.94 11.88 -2.08
C ILE A 366 17.23 10.52 -1.43
N VAL A 367 18.23 9.78 -1.94
CA VAL A 367 18.65 8.48 -1.40
C VAL A 367 19.24 8.66 0.01
N GLY A 368 20.17 9.60 0.20
CA GLY A 368 20.73 9.93 1.50
C GLY A 368 19.68 10.40 2.50
N LEU A 369 18.75 11.26 2.07
CA LEU A 369 17.62 11.70 2.90
C LEU A 369 16.76 10.52 3.37
N LYS A 370 16.35 9.63 2.46
CA LYS A 370 15.55 8.45 2.80
C LYS A 370 16.30 7.52 3.75
N ASN A 371 17.59 7.29 3.52
CA ASN A 371 18.44 6.48 4.41
C ASN A 371 18.52 7.07 5.83
N LEU A 372 18.70 8.39 5.95
CA LEU A 372 18.69 9.09 7.22
C LEU A 372 17.34 8.94 7.95
N LEU A 373 16.22 9.08 7.24
CA LEU A 373 14.89 8.91 7.80
C LEU A 373 14.64 7.49 8.34
N ILE A 374 15.19 6.46 7.68
CA ILE A 374 15.14 5.06 8.18
C ILE A 374 15.96 4.92 9.45
N ILE A 375 17.21 5.40 9.46
CA ILE A 375 18.10 5.31 10.62
C ILE A 375 17.43 6.00 11.82
N ALA A 376 16.91 7.21 11.62
CA ALA A 376 16.15 7.92 12.62
C ALA A 376 14.93 7.12 13.11
N SER A 377 14.21 6.45 12.21
CA SER A 377 13.06 5.60 12.58
C SER A 377 13.44 4.42 13.46
N ILE A 378 14.59 3.78 13.19
CA ILE A 378 15.12 2.68 14.00
C ILE A 378 15.48 3.20 15.40
N VAL A 379 16.21 4.32 15.47
CA VAL A 379 16.61 4.95 16.75
C VAL A 379 15.38 5.30 17.58
N ILE A 380 14.39 5.98 16.98
CA ILE A 380 13.14 6.36 17.66
C ILE A 380 12.40 5.12 18.16
N ALA A 381 12.29 4.06 17.35
CA ALA A 381 11.61 2.82 17.75
C ALA A 381 12.28 2.15 18.95
N VAL A 382 13.62 2.14 19.00
CA VAL A 382 14.39 1.62 20.14
C VAL A 382 14.18 2.48 21.39
N LEU A 383 14.25 3.81 21.27
CA LEU A 383 14.02 4.74 22.38
C LEU A 383 12.62 4.61 22.97
N LEU A 384 11.59 4.50 22.12
CA LEU A 384 10.21 4.24 22.55
C LEU A 384 10.09 2.92 23.30
N LEU A 385 10.75 1.85 22.81
CA LEU A 385 10.76 0.56 23.50
C LEU A 385 11.37 0.66 24.90
N ILE A 386 12.50 1.37 25.05
CA ILE A 386 13.17 1.60 26.34
C ILE A 386 12.25 2.40 27.28
N PHE A 387 11.62 3.46 26.79
CA PHE A 387 10.71 4.29 27.57
C PHE A 387 9.50 3.50 28.10
N PHE A 388 8.85 2.71 27.24
CA PHE A 388 7.66 1.94 27.62
C PHE A 388 7.97 0.65 28.40
N SER A 389 9.20 0.13 28.36
CA SER A 389 9.62 -1.00 29.20
C SER A 389 9.86 -0.58 30.65
N LYS A 390 10.50 0.57 30.88
CA LYS A 390 10.74 1.12 32.23
C LYS A 390 9.46 1.41 33.02
N ARG A 391 8.38 1.78 32.32
CA ARG A 391 7.06 2.11 32.91
C ARG A 391 6.25 0.90 33.36
N LEU A 392 6.70 -0.32 33.07
CA LEU A 392 6.06 -1.57 33.48
C LEU A 392 6.81 -2.24 34.66
N SER A 393 8.03 -1.78 34.95
CA SER A 393 8.83 -2.17 36.11
C SER A 393 8.72 -1.21 37.29
N SER A 394 7.97 -0.11 37.13
CA SER A 394 7.57 0.87 38.15
C SER A 394 6.07 0.78 38.35
#